data_AF-A0A8T2N6I7-F1
#
_entry.id   AF-A0A8T2N6I7-F1
#
_cell.length_a   1.000
_cell.length_b   1.000
_cell.length_c   1.000
_cell.angle_alpha   90.00
_cell.angle_beta   90.00
_cell.angle_gamma   90.00
#
_symmetry.space_group_name_H-M   'P 1'
#
loop_
_entity.id
_entity.type
_entity.pdbx_description
1 polymer ?
#
loop_
_entity_poly.entity_id
_entity_poly.type
_entity_poly.pdbx_seq_one_letter_code
_entity_poly.pdbx_strand_id
1 'polypeptide(L)'
;IGVLAVSIVTIILGLGLGLGLQLEDCKVEMWECSRLRCGEKRISGKSCGTHAPYMQAAFPTLTFPNHYTIVTGLYSESHGLVDNSMYDPIFDASFSLSNSEKSKPRWYQGQPEVDRIIGQLMNGLKQMELHRCINIIIVADHGMEDTSCKRVETLQSLIGDVTDLYVYQGAFGRIRAFNGQQTLNSAELVANMTCAKPDQQIKPYLKPDLPKRFHYANNRRIEDATVLVNAQWVFARTESSLTYCDGGTHGYDNDIYSMQAMFLSYGPKFLYKTQVDPFSNIELYNLMCDVLEIEPAPNNGTHGSLNHLLKKPRHSPSFPAEQTGPGQCPLETLNPADPLGCTCPDQVTHHSATEQMNRNSS
;
A
#
# COMPACT_ATOMS: atom_id res chain seq x y z
N ILE A 1 -5.16 6.90 27.99
CA ILE A 1 -3.93 6.10 27.72
C ILE A 1 -3.83 5.90 26.22
N GLY A 2 -3.79 7.01 25.52
CA GLY A 2 -3.95 7.16 24.08
C GLY A 2 -3.62 8.61 23.79
N VAL A 3 -3.37 8.91 22.52
CA VAL A 3 -2.69 10.10 22.00
C VAL A 3 -1.17 9.90 21.86
N LEU A 4 -0.70 10.04 20.60
CA LEU A 4 0.69 10.11 20.14
C LEU A 4 1.44 8.78 19.95
N ALA A 5 0.92 7.88 19.10
CA ALA A 5 1.76 7.16 18.16
C ALA A 5 2.10 8.11 17.00
N VAL A 6 2.81 9.18 17.33
CA VAL A 6 3.54 9.96 16.35
C VAL A 6 4.75 9.10 16.00
N SER A 7 4.62 8.35 14.91
CA SER A 7 5.76 7.76 14.19
C SER A 7 6.56 8.87 13.48
N ILE A 8 6.91 9.92 14.22
CA ILE A 8 8.20 10.56 14.00
C ILE A 8 9.19 9.52 14.48
N VAL A 9 9.88 8.87 13.54
CA VAL A 9 11.21 8.34 13.80
C VAL A 9 12.00 9.49 14.41
N THR A 10 12.02 9.50 15.74
CA THR A 10 12.81 10.44 16.52
C THR A 10 14.23 9.91 16.46
N ILE A 11 14.90 10.14 15.32
CA ILE A 11 16.29 10.57 15.41
C ILE A 11 16.21 11.98 16.00
N ILE A 12 16.97 12.25 17.05
CA ILE A 12 17.07 13.52 17.80
C ILE A 12 16.16 13.56 19.05
N LEU A 13 16.61 12.86 20.09
CA LEU A 13 16.39 13.29 21.47
C LEU A 13 17.28 14.51 21.74
N GLY A 14 16.67 15.70 21.73
CA GLY A 14 17.23 16.91 22.35
C GLY A 14 16.79 16.98 23.81
N LEU A 15 17.70 16.69 24.75
CA LEU A 15 17.66 17.28 26.09
C LEU A 15 18.72 18.37 26.12
N GLY A 16 18.31 19.55 26.58
CA GLY A 16 18.99 20.81 26.36
C GLY A 16 20.43 20.86 26.86
N LEU A 17 21.24 21.59 26.10
CA LEU A 17 22.07 22.72 26.53
C LEU A 17 22.43 23.47 25.24
N GLY A 18 22.26 24.80 25.26
CA GLY A 18 22.23 25.63 24.08
C GLY A 18 23.49 25.57 23.23
N LEU A 19 23.33 25.18 21.96
CA LEU A 19 24.18 25.56 20.84
C LEU A 19 23.27 25.78 19.62
N GLY A 20 23.29 26.99 19.07
CA GLY A 20 22.40 27.44 18.01
C GLY A 20 22.59 26.68 16.71
N LEU A 21 21.52 26.01 16.26
CA LEU A 21 21.35 25.60 14.87
C LEU A 21 21.22 26.86 14.02
N GLN A 22 22.25 27.23 13.24
CA GLN A 22 22.06 28.16 12.11
C GLN A 22 21.32 27.44 10.98
N LEU A 23 20.01 27.24 11.20
CA LEU A 23 18.99 26.94 10.21
C LEU A 23 18.39 28.25 9.62
N GLU A 24 19.15 29.34 9.62
CA GLU A 24 18.63 30.69 9.34
C GLU A 24 18.04 30.84 7.92
N ASP A 25 18.42 29.98 6.96
CA ASP A 25 17.87 30.00 5.60
C ASP A 25 16.91 28.84 5.24
N CYS A 26 16.80 27.79 6.08
CA CYS A 26 15.78 26.75 5.92
C CYS A 26 14.85 26.82 7.13
N LYS A 27 13.81 27.68 7.04
CA LYS A 27 12.71 27.69 8.01
C LYS A 27 11.98 26.35 7.94
N VAL A 28 12.29 25.44 8.86
CA VAL A 28 11.46 24.27 9.13
C VAL A 28 10.41 24.71 10.14
N GLU A 29 9.24 25.13 9.67
CA GLU A 29 8.10 25.33 10.57
C GLU A 29 7.72 23.98 11.18
N MET A 30 7.73 23.92 12.51
CA MET A 30 7.25 22.75 13.25
C MET A 30 5.79 22.46 12.90
N TRP A 31 5.49 21.17 12.74
CA TRP A 31 4.18 20.61 12.50
C TRP A 31 3.14 21.13 13.50
N GLU A 32 2.09 21.79 13.02
CA GLU A 32 0.84 21.90 13.78
C GLU A 32 0.01 20.65 13.51
N CYS A 33 0.11 19.68 14.42
CA CYS A 33 -0.80 18.54 14.43
C CYS A 33 -2.08 18.94 15.16
N SER A 34 -3.19 18.94 14.43
CA SER A 34 -4.51 18.85 15.06
C SER A 34 -4.79 17.41 15.47
N ARG A 35 -5.82 17.17 16.29
CA ARG A 35 -6.25 15.80 16.66
C ARG A 35 -6.64 14.92 15.45
N LEU A 36 -6.87 15.51 14.28
CA LEU A 36 -7.43 14.84 13.10
C LEU A 36 -6.51 14.88 11.87
N ARG A 37 -5.51 15.79 11.84
CA ARG A 37 -4.58 15.97 10.71
C ARG A 37 -3.24 16.49 11.21
N CYS A 38 -2.15 15.87 10.76
CA CYS A 38 -0.83 16.50 10.69
C CYS A 38 -0.62 16.92 9.23
N GLY A 39 -0.56 18.23 8.93
CA GLY A 39 -0.16 18.70 7.58
C GLY A 39 -0.97 19.83 6.93
N GLU A 40 -1.93 20.48 7.60
CA GLU A 40 -2.68 21.59 6.96
C GLU A 40 -1.83 22.84 6.69
N LYS A 41 -0.73 23.06 7.43
CA LYS A 41 0.32 23.98 6.98
C LYS A 41 1.22 23.26 5.99
N ARG A 42 0.97 23.48 4.70
CA ARG A 42 1.91 23.17 3.60
C ARG A 42 3.31 23.61 4.04
N ILE A 43 4.25 22.67 4.05
CA ILE A 43 5.67 22.92 4.29
C ILE A 43 6.10 24.16 3.49
N SER A 44 6.43 25.25 4.19
CA SER A 44 7.14 26.40 3.59
C SER A 44 8.61 26.06 3.29
N GLY A 45 9.12 24.96 3.87
CA GLY A 45 10.43 24.34 3.61
C GLY A 45 10.59 23.58 2.29
N LYS A 46 9.79 23.87 1.25
CA LYS A 46 9.97 23.36 -0.13
C LYS A 46 11.30 23.79 -0.77
N SER A 47 12.08 24.62 -0.09
CA SER A 47 13.25 25.29 -0.64
C SER A 47 14.53 24.47 -0.57
N CYS A 48 14.61 23.32 0.13
CA CYS A 48 15.92 22.70 0.41
C CYS A 48 16.14 21.26 -0.15
N GLY A 49 15.15 20.58 -0.75
CA GLY A 49 15.29 19.17 -1.19
C GLY A 49 14.35 18.73 -2.33
N THR A 50 14.05 17.43 -2.41
CA THR A 50 13.10 16.86 -3.38
C THR A 50 11.84 16.34 -2.66
N HIS A 51 10.65 16.65 -3.18
CA HIS A 51 9.38 16.26 -2.58
C HIS A 51 8.34 15.87 -3.63
N ALA A 52 7.33 15.10 -3.22
CA ALA A 52 6.14 14.81 -4.02
C ALA A 52 4.92 15.49 -3.39
N PRO A 53 3.84 15.79 -4.15
CA PRO A 53 2.56 16.18 -3.57
C PRO A 53 2.05 15.18 -2.52
N TYR A 54 2.25 13.90 -2.80
CA TYR A 54 2.02 12.78 -1.90
C TYR A 54 2.80 11.56 -2.37
N MET A 55 2.92 10.58 -1.49
CA MET A 55 3.33 9.22 -1.76
C MET A 55 2.14 8.29 -1.53
N GLN A 56 1.89 7.36 -2.44
CA GLN A 56 0.83 6.38 -2.31
C GLN A 56 1.32 5.23 -1.42
N ALA A 57 0.56 4.94 -0.37
CA ALA A 57 0.80 3.79 0.51
C ALA A 57 0.45 2.47 -0.21
N ALA A 58 1.01 1.36 0.26
CA ALA A 58 0.54 0.02 -0.09
C ALA A 58 -0.78 -0.27 0.65
N PHE A 59 -1.60 -1.13 0.04
CA PHE A 59 -2.87 -1.56 0.62
C PHE A 59 -2.69 -2.79 1.54
N PRO A 60 -3.37 -2.85 2.70
CA PRO A 60 -4.16 -1.79 3.32
C PRO A 60 -3.26 -0.71 3.91
N THR A 61 -3.77 0.52 4.02
CA THR A 61 -3.00 1.66 4.53
C THR A 61 -2.88 1.64 6.05
N LEU A 62 -2.22 0.59 6.55
CA LEU A 62 -1.96 0.30 7.96
C LEU A 62 -0.47 0.36 8.26
N THR A 63 -0.16 0.61 9.52
CA THR A 63 1.19 0.91 10.00
C THR A 63 2.23 -0.16 9.69
N PHE A 64 2.07 -1.38 10.21
CA PHE A 64 3.08 -2.44 10.03
C PHE A 64 3.24 -2.86 8.57
N PRO A 65 2.16 -3.09 7.81
CA PRO A 65 2.28 -3.41 6.38
C PRO A 65 3.09 -2.37 5.61
N ASN A 66 2.82 -1.07 5.83
CA ASN A 66 3.50 0.00 5.10
C ASN A 66 4.92 0.27 5.56
N HIS A 67 5.20 0.25 6.87
CA HIS A 67 6.58 0.37 7.36
C HIS A 67 7.47 -0.74 6.77
N TYR A 68 6.95 -1.97 6.70
CA TYR A 68 7.68 -3.09 6.15
C TYR A 68 7.80 -3.03 4.62
N THR A 69 6.75 -2.57 3.94
CA THR A 69 6.79 -2.28 2.49
C THR A 69 7.91 -1.29 2.17
N ILE A 70 8.02 -0.18 2.92
CA ILE A 70 9.04 0.86 2.68
C ILE A 70 10.45 0.27 2.72
N VAL A 71 10.75 -0.61 3.69
CA VAL A 71 12.09 -1.16 3.90
C VAL A 71 12.38 -2.45 3.12
N THR A 72 11.41 -3.00 2.39
CA THR A 72 11.57 -4.23 1.59
C THR A 72 11.24 -4.07 0.11
N GLY A 73 10.45 -3.05 -0.25
CA GLY A 73 9.91 -2.84 -1.58
C GLY A 73 8.89 -3.91 -1.99
N LEU A 74 8.40 -4.71 -1.05
CA LEU A 74 7.44 -5.79 -1.31
C LEU A 74 6.02 -5.33 -0.99
N TYR A 75 5.03 -5.86 -1.71
CA TYR A 75 3.62 -5.75 -1.33
C TYR A 75 3.33 -6.57 -0.06
N SER A 76 2.24 -6.22 0.62
CA SER A 76 1.82 -6.90 1.86
C SER A 76 1.52 -8.38 1.66
N GLU A 77 0.96 -8.77 0.52
CA GLU A 77 0.79 -10.19 0.19
C GLU A 77 2.14 -10.93 0.03
N SER A 78 3.20 -10.23 -0.38
CA SER A 78 4.53 -10.82 -0.62
C SER A 78 5.35 -10.91 0.67
N HIS A 79 5.50 -9.82 1.44
CA HIS A 79 6.26 -9.87 2.70
C HIS A 79 5.48 -10.50 3.86
N GLY A 80 4.16 -10.67 3.72
CA GLY A 80 3.31 -11.44 4.62
C GLY A 80 2.89 -10.71 5.90
N LEU A 81 3.19 -9.42 6.06
CA LEU A 81 2.57 -8.58 7.09
C LEU A 81 1.37 -7.89 6.46
N VAL A 82 0.21 -8.53 6.54
CA VAL A 82 -0.99 -8.11 5.79
C VAL A 82 -1.90 -7.18 6.59
N ASP A 83 -1.66 -7.05 7.89
CA ASP A 83 -2.39 -6.19 8.83
C ASP A 83 -1.56 -6.05 10.13
N ASN A 84 -1.89 -5.07 10.98
CA ASN A 84 -1.43 -4.96 12.36
C ASN A 84 -1.93 -6.10 13.26
N SER A 85 -3.01 -6.78 12.87
CA SER A 85 -3.51 -8.00 13.52
C SER A 85 -3.90 -9.05 12.49
N MET A 86 -3.35 -10.27 12.58
CA MET A 86 -3.57 -11.32 11.58
C MET A 86 -3.43 -12.72 12.19
N TYR A 87 -4.14 -13.68 11.62
CA TYR A 87 -4.01 -15.10 11.96
C TYR A 87 -3.28 -15.83 10.82
N ASP A 88 -2.44 -16.80 11.17
CA ASP A 88 -1.81 -17.68 10.17
C ASP A 88 -2.25 -19.12 10.46
N PRO A 89 -2.99 -19.76 9.53
CA PRO A 89 -3.58 -21.09 9.76
C PRO A 89 -2.55 -22.22 9.82
N ILE A 90 -1.35 -22.03 9.25
CA ILE A 90 -0.26 -23.03 9.34
C ILE A 90 0.45 -22.92 10.68
N PHE A 91 0.58 -21.70 11.18
CA PHE A 91 1.21 -21.41 12.46
C PHE A 91 0.30 -21.64 13.66
N ASP A 92 -1.01 -21.75 13.38
CA ASP A 92 -2.12 -21.75 14.34
C ASP A 92 -1.93 -20.70 15.44
N ALA A 93 -1.66 -19.47 15.02
CA ALA A 93 -1.34 -18.38 15.93
C ALA A 93 -1.80 -17.03 15.39
N SER A 94 -2.04 -16.09 16.31
CA SER A 94 -2.45 -14.72 16.00
C SER A 94 -1.33 -13.73 16.31
N PHE A 95 -0.93 -12.97 15.31
CA PHE A 95 -0.05 -11.81 15.46
C PHE A 95 -0.87 -10.58 15.84
N SER A 96 -0.36 -9.78 16.77
CA SER A 96 -0.85 -8.43 17.06
C SER A 96 0.27 -7.58 17.66
N LEU A 97 0.22 -6.27 17.45
CA LEU A 97 1.21 -5.34 18.02
C LEU A 97 1.21 -5.31 19.55
N SER A 98 0.12 -5.75 20.17
CA SER A 98 -0.04 -5.82 21.62
C SER A 98 0.46 -7.14 22.23
N ASN A 99 0.77 -8.17 21.43
CA ASN A 99 1.13 -9.48 21.94
C ASN A 99 2.61 -9.82 21.71
N SER A 100 3.06 -10.93 22.30
CA SER A 100 4.46 -11.39 22.22
C SER A 100 4.81 -12.06 20.89
N GLU A 101 3.82 -12.39 20.05
CA GLU A 101 4.08 -12.97 18.72
C GLU A 101 4.88 -12.02 17.84
N LYS A 102 4.75 -10.71 18.06
CA LYS A 102 5.46 -9.69 17.27
C LYS A 102 6.98 -9.81 17.28
N SER A 103 7.58 -10.44 18.30
CA SER A 103 9.04 -10.63 18.36
C SER A 103 9.50 -11.95 17.73
N LYS A 104 8.59 -12.80 17.25
CA LYS A 104 8.96 -14.11 16.69
C LYS A 104 9.35 -13.98 15.20
N PRO A 105 10.55 -14.39 14.79
CA PRO A 105 11.04 -14.23 13.40
C PRO A 105 10.17 -14.88 12.33
N ARG A 106 9.38 -15.91 12.68
CA ARG A 106 8.49 -16.64 11.77
C ARG A 106 7.47 -15.75 11.04
N TRP A 107 7.12 -14.60 11.60
CA TRP A 107 6.17 -13.67 10.99
C TRP A 107 6.78 -12.85 9.85
N TYR A 108 8.10 -12.71 9.84
CA TYR A 108 8.87 -11.81 8.98
C TYR A 108 9.63 -12.53 7.86
N GLN A 109 9.18 -13.74 7.49
CA GLN A 109 9.77 -14.57 6.42
C GLN A 109 11.31 -14.68 6.46
N GLY A 110 11.91 -14.61 7.65
CA GLY A 110 13.37 -14.70 7.83
C GLY A 110 14.16 -13.40 7.61
N GLN A 111 13.53 -12.22 7.64
CA GLN A 111 14.20 -10.90 7.51
C GLN A 111 14.38 -10.10 8.84
N PRO A 112 14.89 -10.66 9.96
CA PRO A 112 15.11 -9.91 11.20
C PRO A 112 16.40 -9.07 11.23
N GLU A 113 17.25 -9.14 10.20
CA GLU A 113 18.56 -8.45 10.19
C GLU A 113 18.42 -6.91 10.10
N VAL A 114 17.35 -6.42 9.46
CA VAL A 114 17.13 -5.00 9.15
C VAL A 114 16.94 -4.15 10.41
N ASP A 115 16.23 -4.67 11.42
CA ASP A 115 15.91 -3.95 12.66
C ASP A 115 17.18 -3.69 13.50
N ARG A 116 18.09 -4.67 13.56
CA ARG A 116 19.39 -4.54 14.24
C ARG A 116 20.28 -3.50 13.58
N ILE A 117 20.28 -3.46 12.24
CA ILE A 117 21.11 -2.55 11.44
C ILE A 117 20.62 -1.11 11.57
N ILE A 118 19.30 -0.89 11.56
CA ILE A 118 18.70 0.43 11.78
C ILE A 118 19.04 0.94 13.19
N GLY A 119 18.92 0.12 14.23
CA GLY A 119 19.27 0.51 15.60
C GLY A 119 20.75 0.91 15.77
N GLN A 120 21.66 0.26 15.06
CA GLN A 120 23.10 0.59 15.09
C GLN A 120 23.44 1.88 14.33
N LEU A 121 22.82 2.08 13.15
CA LEU A 121 22.96 3.30 12.33
C LEU A 121 22.53 4.55 13.11
N MET A 122 21.39 4.46 13.78
CA MET A 122 20.81 5.54 14.59
C MET A 122 21.71 6.01 15.73
N ASN A 123 22.37 5.06 16.41
CA ASN A 123 23.30 5.36 17.49
C ASN A 123 24.61 6.00 16.98
N GLY A 124 25.08 5.60 15.79
CA GLY A 124 26.26 6.19 15.15
C GLY A 124 26.04 7.62 14.65
N LEU A 125 24.88 7.89 14.02
CA LEU A 125 24.55 9.22 13.48
C LEU A 125 24.46 10.30 14.57
N LYS A 126 24.04 9.93 15.79
CA LYS A 126 23.97 10.83 16.95
C LYS A 126 25.35 11.32 17.42
N GLN A 127 26.43 10.60 17.12
CA GLN A 127 27.77 10.89 17.63
C GLN A 127 28.63 11.80 16.73
N MET A 128 28.25 12.03 15.46
CA MET A 128 29.20 12.54 14.44
C MET A 128 28.89 13.93 13.86
N GLU A 129 27.86 14.66 14.30
CA GLU A 129 27.54 16.04 13.84
C GLU A 129 27.42 16.25 12.30
N LEU A 130 27.07 15.21 11.54
CA LEU A 130 27.17 15.14 10.07
C LEU A 130 26.03 15.81 9.25
N HIS A 131 25.46 16.92 9.71
CA HIS A 131 24.28 17.56 9.11
C HIS A 131 24.41 17.95 7.61
N ARG A 132 25.62 17.97 7.03
CA ARG A 132 25.87 18.21 5.59
C ARG A 132 26.34 16.98 4.79
N CYS A 133 26.55 15.84 5.45
CA CYS A 133 27.03 14.60 4.82
C CYS A 133 25.98 13.48 4.81
N ILE A 134 24.78 13.73 5.36
CA ILE A 134 23.71 12.73 5.49
C ILE A 134 22.65 12.92 4.39
N ASN A 135 22.17 11.79 3.87
CA ASN A 135 20.93 11.73 3.09
C ASN A 135 19.78 11.38 4.03
N ILE A 136 18.75 12.20 4.05
CA ILE A 136 17.56 12.05 4.89
C ILE A 136 16.36 11.84 3.97
N ILE A 137 15.58 10.82 4.28
CA ILE A 137 14.27 10.57 3.68
C ILE A 137 13.24 10.65 4.83
N ILE A 138 12.30 11.58 4.72
CA ILE A 138 11.22 11.79 5.67
C ILE A 138 9.93 11.33 5.01
N VAL A 139 9.27 10.35 5.61
CA VAL A 139 8.07 9.69 5.07
C VAL A 139 7.03 9.49 6.15
N ALA A 140 5.78 9.32 5.73
CA ALA A 140 4.76 8.65 6.52
C ALA A 140 4.42 7.30 5.88
N ASP A 141 3.88 6.40 6.68
CA ASP A 141 3.36 5.11 6.27
C ASP A 141 2.00 5.22 5.56
N HIS A 142 1.11 6.07 6.07
CA HIS A 142 -0.22 6.33 5.51
C HIS A 142 -0.78 7.69 5.95
N GLY A 143 -1.92 8.07 5.40
CA GLY A 143 -2.72 9.21 5.84
C GLY A 143 -3.68 8.90 6.99
N MET A 144 -4.71 9.72 7.17
CA MET A 144 -5.71 9.64 8.24
C MET A 144 -7.07 10.19 7.78
N GLU A 145 -8.16 9.54 8.20
CA GLU A 145 -9.54 9.92 7.88
C GLU A 145 -10.40 10.03 9.15
N ASP A 146 -11.37 10.94 9.15
CA ASP A 146 -12.28 11.14 10.28
C ASP A 146 -13.52 10.23 10.20
N THR A 147 -13.85 9.60 11.32
CA THR A 147 -14.93 8.63 11.46
C THR A 147 -15.90 9.06 12.54
N SER A 148 -17.12 8.50 12.47
CA SER A 148 -18.12 8.74 13.49
C SER A 148 -18.95 7.50 13.77
N CYS A 149 -19.38 7.34 15.01
CA CYS A 149 -20.29 6.26 15.41
C CYS A 149 -21.67 6.34 14.74
N LYS A 150 -21.96 7.43 14.00
CA LYS A 150 -23.13 7.54 13.11
C LYS A 150 -22.92 6.88 11.73
N ARG A 151 -21.68 6.50 11.39
CA ARG A 151 -21.25 5.95 10.10
C ARG A 151 -20.60 4.57 10.31
N VAL A 152 -21.41 3.63 10.79
CA VAL A 152 -21.00 2.25 11.07
C VAL A 152 -21.85 1.29 10.26
N GLU A 153 -21.20 0.36 9.56
CA GLU A 153 -21.84 -0.80 8.94
C GLU A 153 -21.52 -2.04 9.77
N THR A 154 -22.53 -2.83 10.13
CA THR A 154 -22.31 -4.04 10.95
C THR A 154 -22.65 -5.29 10.16
N LEU A 155 -21.81 -6.32 10.28
CA LEU A 155 -22.06 -7.62 9.65
C LEU A 155 -23.40 -8.21 10.12
N GLN A 156 -23.69 -8.12 11.42
CA GLN A 156 -24.94 -8.59 12.01
C GLN A 156 -26.19 -7.97 11.35
N SER A 157 -26.15 -6.69 11.01
CA SER A 157 -27.29 -6.03 10.34
C SER A 157 -27.54 -6.53 8.90
N LEU A 158 -26.52 -7.13 8.27
CA LEU A 158 -26.59 -7.59 6.88
C LEU A 158 -26.97 -9.07 6.78
N ILE A 159 -26.44 -9.92 7.68
CA ILE A 159 -26.59 -11.38 7.57
C ILE A 159 -27.23 -12.05 8.80
N GLY A 160 -27.55 -11.29 9.85
CA GLY A 160 -28.14 -11.84 11.07
C GLY A 160 -27.12 -12.48 12.01
N ASP A 161 -27.13 -13.82 12.11
CA ASP A 161 -26.26 -14.53 13.05
C ASP A 161 -24.78 -14.47 12.64
N VAL A 162 -23.94 -14.01 13.55
CA VAL A 162 -22.49 -13.82 13.36
C VAL A 162 -21.68 -14.49 14.47
N THR A 163 -22.28 -15.37 15.28
CA THR A 163 -21.66 -16.01 16.46
C THR A 163 -20.39 -16.78 16.11
N ASP A 164 -20.39 -17.50 15.00
CA ASP A 164 -19.26 -18.32 14.55
C ASP A 164 -18.25 -17.57 13.65
N LEU A 165 -18.37 -16.24 13.53
CA LEU A 165 -17.51 -15.42 12.68
C LEU A 165 -16.58 -14.52 13.50
N TYR A 166 -15.30 -14.53 13.15
CA TYR A 166 -14.34 -13.52 13.60
C TYR A 166 -14.17 -12.46 12.51
N VAL A 167 -14.30 -11.20 12.90
CA VAL A 167 -14.22 -10.05 11.98
C VAL A 167 -13.05 -9.17 12.40
N TYR A 168 -12.11 -8.97 11.48
CA TYR A 168 -11.17 -7.87 11.55
C TYR A 168 -11.95 -6.61 11.17
N GLN A 169 -12.16 -5.73 12.15
CA GLN A 169 -13.04 -4.55 12.05
C GLN A 169 -12.24 -3.30 11.67
N GLY A 170 -12.93 -2.26 11.18
CA GLY A 170 -12.34 -0.94 10.93
C GLY A 170 -12.57 -0.42 9.52
N ALA A 171 -11.56 0.28 8.97
CA ALA A 171 -11.57 0.89 7.64
C ALA A 171 -11.47 -0.11 6.48
N PHE A 172 -11.09 -1.35 6.78
CA PHE A 172 -11.09 -2.48 5.86
C PHE A 172 -11.40 -3.74 6.65
N GLY A 173 -12.36 -4.51 6.17
CA GLY A 173 -12.84 -5.71 6.86
C GLY A 173 -12.26 -6.99 6.29
N ARG A 174 -12.01 -7.96 7.16
CA ARG A 174 -11.70 -9.35 6.78
C ARG A 174 -12.46 -10.29 7.70
N ILE A 175 -12.97 -11.40 7.16
CA ILE A 175 -13.85 -12.31 7.90
C ILE A 175 -13.36 -13.73 7.77
N ARG A 176 -13.24 -14.42 8.91
CA ARG A 176 -12.94 -15.85 8.99
C ARG A 176 -13.88 -16.53 9.98
N ALA A 177 -13.91 -17.86 9.95
CA ALA A 177 -14.51 -18.62 11.04
C ALA A 177 -13.83 -18.27 12.38
N PHE A 178 -14.62 -18.21 13.45
CA PHE A 178 -14.13 -17.86 14.78
C PHE A 178 -13.09 -18.87 15.26
N ASN A 179 -13.39 -20.15 15.07
CA ASN A 179 -12.42 -21.23 15.13
C ASN A 179 -11.58 -21.25 13.84
N GLY A 180 -10.29 -20.90 13.95
CA GLY A 180 -9.40 -20.72 12.80
C GLY A 180 -9.17 -21.98 11.94
N GLN A 181 -9.53 -23.16 12.44
CA GLN A 181 -9.43 -24.42 11.70
C GLN A 181 -10.70 -24.79 10.93
N GLN A 182 -11.81 -24.09 11.15
CA GLN A 182 -13.08 -24.38 10.46
C GLN A 182 -13.10 -23.70 9.09
N THR A 183 -13.51 -24.44 8.07
CA THR A 183 -13.72 -23.91 6.72
C THR A 183 -15.00 -23.07 6.67
N LEU A 184 -14.88 -21.82 6.24
CA LEU A 184 -15.99 -20.90 6.02
C LEU A 184 -16.39 -20.94 4.54
N ASN A 185 -17.69 -21.00 4.23
CA ASN A 185 -18.18 -20.77 2.86
C ASN A 185 -18.15 -19.27 2.54
N SER A 186 -16.95 -18.77 2.22
CA SER A 186 -16.71 -17.35 1.96
C SER A 186 -17.50 -16.82 0.76
N ALA A 187 -17.80 -17.67 -0.23
CA ALA A 187 -18.57 -17.28 -1.41
C ALA A 187 -20.03 -16.98 -1.05
N GLU A 188 -20.66 -17.85 -0.26
CA GLU A 188 -22.01 -17.64 0.25
C GLU A 188 -22.08 -16.43 1.19
N LEU A 189 -21.08 -16.27 2.08
CA LEU A 189 -20.98 -15.11 2.96
C LEU A 189 -20.92 -13.80 2.14
N VAL A 190 -20.03 -13.73 1.14
CA VAL A 190 -19.91 -12.56 0.26
C VAL A 190 -21.20 -12.31 -0.50
N ALA A 191 -21.84 -13.35 -1.04
CA ALA A 191 -23.12 -13.22 -1.73
C ALA A 191 -24.21 -12.64 -0.82
N ASN A 192 -24.32 -13.12 0.42
CA ASN A 192 -25.31 -12.64 1.39
C ASN A 192 -25.10 -11.17 1.79
N MET A 193 -23.85 -10.69 1.79
CA MET A 193 -23.52 -9.27 2.04
C MET A 193 -23.66 -8.39 0.78
N THR A 194 -23.72 -8.98 -0.42
CA THR A 194 -23.67 -8.23 -1.68
C THR A 194 -25.03 -7.60 -1.95
N CYS A 195 -25.05 -6.26 -2.08
CA CYS A 195 -26.27 -5.49 -2.36
C CYS A 195 -27.41 -5.73 -1.35
N ALA A 196 -27.07 -6.00 -0.09
CA ALA A 196 -28.06 -6.31 0.95
C ALA A 196 -28.96 -5.10 1.28
N LYS A 197 -28.49 -3.87 1.03
CA LYS A 197 -29.31 -2.64 1.11
C LYS A 197 -28.89 -1.59 0.08
N PRO A 198 -29.79 -0.66 -0.32
CA PRO A 198 -29.51 0.32 -1.38
C PRO A 198 -28.32 1.25 -1.10
N ASP A 199 -28.21 1.78 0.13
CA ASP A 199 -27.19 2.77 0.51
C ASP A 199 -25.99 2.14 1.24
N GLN A 200 -25.68 0.87 0.94
CA GLN A 200 -24.62 0.13 1.60
C GLN A 200 -23.26 0.80 1.43
N GLN A 201 -22.55 1.03 2.54
CA GLN A 201 -21.27 1.75 2.55
C GLN A 201 -20.05 0.83 2.58
N ILE A 202 -20.32 -0.46 2.36
CA ILE A 202 -19.31 -1.50 2.23
C ILE A 202 -19.52 -2.28 0.94
N LYS A 203 -18.44 -2.84 0.41
CA LYS A 203 -18.49 -3.78 -0.70
C LYS A 203 -17.71 -5.05 -0.34
N PRO A 204 -18.42 -6.18 -0.17
CA PRO A 204 -17.76 -7.45 0.10
C PRO A 204 -17.10 -7.99 -1.18
N TYR A 205 -15.98 -8.68 -1.02
CA TYR A 205 -15.25 -9.34 -2.10
C TYR A 205 -14.70 -10.67 -1.62
N LEU A 206 -14.69 -11.66 -2.51
CA LEU A 206 -13.69 -12.72 -2.40
C LEU A 206 -12.32 -12.11 -2.70
N LYS A 207 -11.28 -12.48 -1.94
CA LYS A 207 -9.95 -11.88 -2.10
C LYS A 207 -9.41 -11.89 -3.55
N PRO A 208 -9.65 -12.89 -4.43
CA PRO A 208 -9.17 -12.85 -5.81
C PRO A 208 -9.87 -11.79 -6.68
N ASP A 209 -11.08 -11.37 -6.28
CA ASP A 209 -11.93 -10.41 -6.99
C ASP A 209 -11.69 -8.96 -6.55
N LEU A 210 -10.84 -8.74 -5.53
CA LEU A 210 -10.37 -7.41 -5.17
C LEU A 210 -9.66 -6.76 -6.38
N PRO A 211 -9.75 -5.41 -6.51
CA PRO A 211 -9.00 -4.67 -7.52
C PRO A 211 -7.52 -5.08 -7.55
N LYS A 212 -7.03 -5.52 -8.71
CA LYS A 212 -5.66 -6.06 -8.84
C LYS A 212 -4.57 -5.09 -8.40
N ARG A 213 -4.80 -3.78 -8.52
CA ARG A 213 -3.88 -2.73 -8.05
C ARG A 213 -3.58 -2.78 -6.55
N PHE A 214 -4.40 -3.46 -5.75
CA PHE A 214 -4.13 -3.63 -4.32
C PHE A 214 -3.04 -4.65 -4.02
N HIS A 215 -2.76 -5.60 -4.93
CA HIS A 215 -1.81 -6.69 -4.66
C HIS A 215 -2.06 -7.32 -3.27
N TYR A 216 -3.33 -7.69 -3.03
CA TYR A 216 -3.82 -8.13 -1.72
C TYR A 216 -4.70 -9.39 -1.82
N ALA A 217 -4.15 -10.46 -2.38
CA ALA A 217 -4.85 -11.74 -2.49
C ALA A 217 -3.94 -12.95 -2.27
N ASN A 218 -2.68 -12.87 -2.70
CA ASN A 218 -1.74 -13.99 -2.73
C ASN A 218 -1.03 -14.22 -1.38
N ASN A 219 -1.79 -14.32 -0.30
CA ASN A 219 -1.25 -14.72 1.00
C ASN A 219 -2.29 -15.47 1.82
N ARG A 220 -1.89 -16.57 2.46
CA ARG A 220 -2.78 -17.35 3.33
C ARG A 220 -3.26 -16.61 4.58
N ARG A 221 -2.56 -15.55 4.98
CA ARG A 221 -2.90 -14.66 6.11
C ARG A 221 -4.02 -13.67 5.74
N ILE A 222 -4.36 -13.58 4.46
CA ILE A 222 -5.49 -12.81 3.95
C ILE A 222 -6.68 -13.77 3.85
N GLU A 223 -7.72 -13.49 4.62
CA GLU A 223 -8.97 -14.23 4.61
C GLU A 223 -9.65 -14.15 3.25
N ASP A 224 -10.36 -15.22 2.88
CA ASP A 224 -11.03 -15.30 1.58
C ASP A 224 -12.18 -14.29 1.46
N ALA A 225 -12.86 -13.95 2.55
CA ALA A 225 -13.88 -12.91 2.58
C ALA A 225 -13.31 -11.59 3.09
N THR A 226 -13.36 -10.57 2.24
CA THR A 226 -12.86 -9.21 2.51
C THR A 226 -13.96 -8.18 2.30
N VAL A 227 -13.84 -7.01 2.90
CA VAL A 227 -14.86 -5.96 2.88
C VAL A 227 -14.19 -4.61 2.68
N LEU A 228 -14.34 -4.03 1.50
CA LEU A 228 -13.96 -2.63 1.26
C LEU A 228 -14.98 -1.73 1.93
N VAL A 229 -14.50 -0.69 2.60
CA VAL A 229 -15.35 0.28 3.32
C VAL A 229 -15.15 1.65 2.68
N ASN A 230 -16.23 2.37 2.46
CA ASN A 230 -16.15 3.75 1.98
C ASN A 230 -15.45 4.63 3.03
N ALA A 231 -14.71 5.64 2.58
CA ALA A 231 -14.07 6.62 3.47
C ALA A 231 -15.08 7.18 4.49
N GLN A 232 -14.60 7.47 5.70
CA GLN A 232 -15.38 7.97 6.85
C GLN A 232 -16.37 6.98 7.48
N TRP A 233 -16.55 5.79 6.89
CA TRP A 233 -17.33 4.69 7.45
C TRP A 233 -16.42 3.66 8.10
N VAL A 234 -16.95 2.89 9.05
CA VAL A 234 -16.24 1.76 9.67
C VAL A 234 -17.10 0.51 9.63
N PHE A 235 -16.45 -0.63 9.41
CA PHE A 235 -17.10 -1.94 9.40
C PHE A 235 -16.88 -2.67 10.73
N ALA A 236 -17.96 -3.22 11.28
CA ALA A 236 -18.00 -3.88 12.58
C ALA A 236 -18.61 -5.28 12.49
N ARG A 237 -18.37 -6.11 13.51
CA ARG A 237 -19.09 -7.37 13.69
C ARG A 237 -20.54 -7.13 14.14
N THR A 238 -20.70 -6.35 15.21
CA THR A 238 -21.97 -5.94 15.83
C THR A 238 -21.89 -4.46 16.22
N GLU A 239 -23.02 -3.85 16.60
CA GLU A 239 -23.01 -2.45 17.08
C GLU A 239 -22.16 -2.26 18.35
N SER A 240 -22.08 -3.29 19.19
CA SER A 240 -21.35 -3.26 20.46
C SER A 240 -19.90 -3.71 20.37
N SER A 241 -19.44 -4.23 19.22
CA SER A 241 -18.09 -4.79 19.08
C SER A 241 -17.01 -3.75 18.75
N LEU A 242 -17.40 -2.53 18.35
CA LEU A 242 -16.47 -1.41 18.16
C LEU A 242 -16.42 -0.56 19.42
N THR A 243 -15.27 -0.56 20.09
CA THR A 243 -14.99 0.35 21.21
C THR A 243 -14.50 1.72 20.77
N TYR A 244 -14.17 1.88 19.49
CA TYR A 244 -13.68 3.11 18.89
C TYR A 244 -14.26 3.29 17.48
N CYS A 245 -15.23 4.20 17.34
CA CYS A 245 -15.90 4.53 16.07
C CYS A 245 -15.91 6.04 15.76
N ASP A 246 -15.39 6.88 16.65
CA ASP A 246 -15.38 8.35 16.50
C ASP A 246 -13.94 8.87 16.63
N GLY A 247 -13.54 9.76 15.72
CA GLY A 247 -12.18 10.28 15.61
C GLY A 247 -11.42 9.73 14.40
N GLY A 248 -10.09 9.66 14.47
CA GLY A 248 -9.24 9.32 13.32
C GLY A 248 -9.06 7.82 13.11
N THR A 249 -9.18 7.34 11.87
CA THR A 249 -8.83 5.99 11.45
C THR A 249 -8.09 5.98 10.11
N HIS A 250 -7.58 4.81 9.74
CA HIS A 250 -6.89 4.57 8.48
C HIS A 250 -6.99 3.08 8.12
N GLY A 251 -6.62 2.73 6.89
CA GLY A 251 -6.67 1.35 6.38
C GLY A 251 -7.55 1.19 5.14
N TYR A 252 -8.15 2.28 4.67
CA TYR A 252 -8.99 2.32 3.48
C TYR A 252 -8.18 2.05 2.20
N ASP A 253 -8.88 2.12 1.06
CA ASP A 253 -8.29 2.15 -0.27
C ASP A 253 -7.15 3.17 -0.36
N ASN A 254 -6.00 2.73 -0.85
CA ASN A 254 -4.77 3.51 -0.94
C ASN A 254 -4.79 4.60 -2.02
N ASP A 255 -5.85 4.68 -2.85
CA ASP A 255 -6.08 5.78 -3.79
C ASP A 255 -6.89 6.93 -3.18
N ILE A 256 -7.48 6.75 -1.99
CA ILE A 256 -8.25 7.81 -1.34
C ILE A 256 -7.31 8.92 -0.88
N TYR A 257 -7.69 10.17 -1.16
CA TYR A 257 -6.92 11.36 -0.84
C TYR A 257 -6.47 11.43 0.63
N SER A 258 -7.36 11.09 1.58
CA SER A 258 -7.04 11.10 3.01
C SER A 258 -6.02 10.03 3.42
N MET A 259 -5.79 8.99 2.62
CA MET A 259 -4.81 7.92 2.88
C MET A 259 -3.44 8.20 2.26
N GLN A 260 -3.30 9.26 1.48
CA GLN A 260 -2.04 9.69 0.90
C GLN A 260 -1.00 10.03 1.99
N ALA A 261 0.23 9.57 1.79
CA ALA A 261 1.34 9.74 2.73
C ALA A 261 2.28 10.87 2.30
N MET A 262 3.08 11.36 3.24
CA MET A 262 4.11 12.37 2.94
C MET A 262 5.41 11.74 2.44
N PHE A 263 6.12 12.48 1.59
CA PHE A 263 7.51 12.20 1.19
C PHE A 263 8.30 13.49 1.02
N LEU A 264 9.46 13.55 1.65
CA LEU A 264 10.46 14.60 1.50
C LEU A 264 11.85 13.98 1.60
N SER A 265 12.76 14.39 0.73
CA SER A 265 14.16 13.96 0.78
C SER A 265 15.10 15.16 0.77
N TYR A 266 16.21 15.04 1.48
CA TYR A 266 17.25 16.06 1.60
C TYR A 266 18.61 15.40 1.69
N GLY A 267 19.61 15.94 1.01
CA GLY A 267 20.99 15.47 1.14
C GLY A 267 21.81 15.62 -0.13
N PRO A 268 23.10 15.25 -0.06
CA PRO A 268 24.01 15.38 -1.20
C PRO A 268 23.59 14.54 -2.42
N LYS A 269 22.93 13.39 -2.24
CA LYS A 269 22.51 12.51 -3.35
C LYS A 269 21.24 12.98 -4.07
N PHE A 270 20.37 13.71 -3.38
CA PHE A 270 19.10 14.17 -3.93
C PHE A 270 19.21 15.48 -4.69
N LEU A 271 18.33 15.69 -5.66
CA LEU A 271 18.13 16.99 -6.31
C LEU A 271 17.64 18.04 -5.29
N TYR A 272 17.81 19.31 -5.65
CA TYR A 272 17.49 20.46 -4.81
C TYR A 272 16.29 21.21 -5.40
N LYS A 273 15.39 21.73 -4.55
CA LYS A 273 14.19 22.48 -4.95
C LYS A 273 13.37 21.78 -6.04
N THR A 274 13.27 20.47 -5.96
CA THR A 274 12.61 19.66 -6.99
C THR A 274 11.28 19.14 -6.46
N GLN A 275 10.23 19.31 -7.27
CA GLN A 275 8.96 18.64 -7.07
C GLN A 275 8.86 17.52 -8.10
N VAL A 276 8.49 16.33 -7.65
CA VAL A 276 8.28 15.16 -8.51
C VAL A 276 6.82 14.73 -8.47
N ASP A 277 6.43 13.92 -9.43
CA ASP A 277 5.09 13.34 -9.45
C ASP A 277 4.90 12.34 -8.30
N PRO A 278 3.66 12.08 -7.86
CA PRO A 278 3.38 11.06 -6.87
C PRO A 278 3.87 9.67 -7.30
N PHE A 279 4.32 8.88 -6.34
CA PHE A 279 4.80 7.52 -6.55
C PHE A 279 4.39 6.60 -5.38
N SER A 280 4.51 5.29 -5.57
CA SER A 280 4.18 4.30 -4.53
C SER A 280 5.35 4.06 -3.57
N ASN A 281 5.06 3.85 -2.28
CA ASN A 281 6.07 3.64 -1.26
C ASN A 281 6.91 2.35 -1.44
N ILE A 282 6.44 1.40 -2.26
CA ILE A 282 7.22 0.21 -2.67
C ILE A 282 8.52 0.60 -3.39
N GLU A 283 8.55 1.76 -4.06
CA GLU A 283 9.71 2.23 -4.82
C GLU A 283 10.86 2.73 -3.93
N LEU A 284 10.58 3.01 -2.65
CA LEU A 284 11.57 3.56 -1.72
C LEU A 284 12.71 2.61 -1.42
N TYR A 285 12.49 1.30 -1.45
CA TYR A 285 13.55 0.33 -1.17
C TYR A 285 14.70 0.43 -2.17
N ASN A 286 14.40 0.46 -3.46
CA ASN A 286 15.40 0.64 -4.51
C ASN A 286 16.11 1.99 -4.38
N LEU A 287 15.37 3.06 -4.09
CA LEU A 287 15.94 4.39 -3.85
C LEU A 287 16.92 4.39 -2.67
N MET A 288 16.56 3.75 -1.55
CA MET A 288 17.42 3.62 -0.38
C MET A 288 18.69 2.81 -0.72
N CYS A 289 18.56 1.71 -1.47
CA CYS A 289 19.70 0.92 -1.94
C CYS A 289 20.65 1.76 -2.82
N ASP A 290 20.12 2.54 -3.76
CA ASP A 290 20.91 3.43 -4.62
C ASP A 290 21.63 4.53 -3.82
N VAL A 291 20.96 5.12 -2.83
CA VAL A 291 21.52 6.16 -1.95
C VAL A 291 22.61 5.60 -1.04
N LEU A 292 22.44 4.37 -0.56
CA LEU A 292 23.40 3.64 0.27
C LEU A 292 24.50 2.97 -0.55
N GLU A 293 24.42 3.01 -1.88
CA GLU A 293 25.34 2.34 -2.79
C GLU A 293 25.44 0.82 -2.56
N ILE A 294 24.31 0.17 -2.28
CA ILE A 294 24.18 -1.30 -2.20
C ILE A 294 23.26 -1.85 -3.31
N GLU A 295 23.38 -3.14 -3.62
CA GLU A 295 22.48 -3.81 -4.57
C GLU A 295 21.17 -4.20 -3.85
N PRO A 296 19.99 -3.89 -4.43
CA PRO A 296 18.71 -4.28 -3.86
C PRO A 296 18.45 -5.78 -3.99
N ALA A 297 17.78 -6.38 -3.00
CA ALA A 297 17.19 -7.70 -3.15
C ALA A 297 15.99 -7.66 -4.10
N PRO A 298 15.54 -8.80 -4.68
CA PRO A 298 14.33 -8.84 -5.50
C PRO A 298 13.11 -8.28 -4.75
N ASN A 299 12.44 -7.32 -5.36
CA ASN A 299 11.31 -6.60 -4.79
C ASN A 299 10.29 -6.22 -5.88
N ASN A 300 9.18 -5.59 -5.49
CA ASN A 300 8.10 -5.20 -6.40
C ASN A 300 8.26 -3.79 -6.98
N GLY A 301 9.20 -2.97 -6.47
CA GLY A 301 9.50 -1.66 -7.03
C GLY A 301 10.21 -1.75 -8.37
N THR A 302 9.99 -0.76 -9.23
CA THR A 302 10.63 -0.66 -10.55
C THR A 302 11.97 0.06 -10.41
N HIS A 303 13.09 -0.68 -10.34
CA HIS A 303 14.42 -0.09 -10.12
C HIS A 303 14.75 0.95 -11.21
N GLY A 304 15.02 2.18 -10.78
CA GLY A 304 15.28 3.32 -11.67
C GLY A 304 14.09 4.25 -11.91
N SER A 305 12.87 3.87 -11.49
CA SER A 305 11.67 4.72 -11.56
C SER A 305 11.88 6.08 -10.88
N LEU A 306 12.59 6.08 -9.74
CA LEU A 306 12.90 7.26 -8.93
C LEU A 306 14.27 7.89 -9.25
N ASN A 307 14.90 7.56 -10.38
CA ASN A 307 16.18 8.17 -10.78
C ASN A 307 16.12 9.69 -10.87
N HIS A 308 14.95 10.23 -11.22
CA HIS A 308 14.69 11.66 -11.32
C HIS A 308 14.68 12.39 -9.96
N LEU A 309 14.85 11.69 -8.83
CA LEU A 309 15.09 12.29 -7.50
C LEU A 309 16.58 12.51 -7.23
N LEU A 310 17.47 11.84 -7.97
CA LEU A 310 18.90 11.77 -7.69
C LEU A 310 19.70 12.70 -8.60
N LYS A 311 20.73 13.36 -8.06
CA LYS A 311 21.68 14.16 -8.87
C LYS A 311 22.48 13.31 -9.85
N LYS A 312 22.81 12.09 -9.44
CA LYS A 312 23.59 11.12 -10.20
C LYS A 312 22.99 9.73 -9.97
N PRO A 313 22.07 9.28 -10.83
CA PRO A 313 21.51 7.94 -10.75
C PRO A 313 22.61 6.88 -10.83
N ARG A 314 22.53 5.86 -9.97
CA ARG A 314 23.46 4.73 -9.98
C ARG A 314 23.03 3.66 -10.98
N HIS A 315 21.74 3.35 -10.97
CA HIS A 315 21.14 2.38 -11.87
C HIS A 315 20.63 3.05 -13.14
N SER A 316 20.96 2.50 -14.30
CA SER A 316 20.38 2.89 -15.58
C SER A 316 19.48 1.76 -16.06
N PRO A 317 18.15 1.88 -15.94
CA PRO A 317 17.24 0.81 -16.32
C PRO A 317 17.31 0.56 -17.82
N SER A 318 17.06 -0.69 -18.21
CA SER A 318 16.94 -1.10 -19.61
C SER A 318 15.61 -1.84 -19.79
N PHE A 319 15.06 -1.78 -21.01
CA PHE A 319 13.86 -2.55 -21.32
C PHE A 319 14.16 -4.05 -21.22
N PRO A 320 13.24 -4.86 -20.67
CA PRO A 320 13.42 -6.30 -20.65
C PRO A 320 13.47 -6.85 -22.08
N ALA A 321 14.40 -7.78 -22.34
CA ALA A 321 14.50 -8.42 -23.65
C ALA A 321 13.27 -9.29 -23.93
N GLU A 322 12.76 -9.20 -25.16
CA GLU A 322 11.70 -10.08 -25.65
C GLU A 322 12.17 -11.55 -25.58
N GLN A 323 11.39 -12.41 -24.90
CA GLN A 323 11.74 -13.83 -24.72
C GLN A 323 11.22 -14.71 -25.86
N THR A 324 10.20 -14.26 -26.58
CA THR A 324 9.59 -15.01 -27.68
C THR A 324 9.17 -14.02 -28.75
N GLY A 325 9.83 -14.10 -29.91
CA GLY A 325 9.51 -13.25 -31.05
C GLY A 325 8.16 -13.61 -31.69
N PRO A 326 7.61 -12.69 -32.51
CA PRO A 326 6.35 -12.93 -33.21
C PRO A 326 6.46 -14.12 -34.16
N GLY A 327 5.48 -15.02 -34.11
CA GLY A 327 5.33 -16.08 -35.10
C GLY A 327 4.93 -15.54 -36.47
N GLN A 328 5.11 -16.36 -37.52
CA GLN A 328 4.57 -16.06 -38.85
C GLN A 328 3.18 -16.67 -38.98
N CYS A 329 2.21 -15.85 -39.41
CA CYS A 329 0.85 -16.30 -39.73
C CYS A 329 0.60 -16.10 -41.24
N PRO A 330 1.19 -16.95 -42.12
CA PRO A 330 0.93 -16.87 -43.54
C PRO A 330 -0.53 -17.24 -43.83
N LEU A 331 -1.15 -16.53 -44.77
CA LEU A 331 -2.47 -16.90 -45.25
C LEU A 331 -2.37 -18.18 -46.08
N GLU A 332 -2.85 -19.30 -45.54
CA GLU A 332 -2.86 -20.58 -46.25
C GLU A 332 -4.11 -20.76 -47.13
N THR A 333 -5.28 -20.27 -46.68
CA THR A 333 -6.56 -20.37 -47.40
C THR A 333 -7.47 -19.19 -47.09
N LEU A 334 -8.23 -18.73 -48.09
CA LEU A 334 -9.30 -17.74 -47.93
C LEU A 334 -10.60 -18.37 -47.43
N ASN A 335 -10.74 -19.69 -47.58
CA ASN A 335 -11.90 -20.43 -47.12
C ASN A 335 -11.52 -21.14 -45.81
N PRO A 336 -12.16 -20.81 -44.68
CA PRO A 336 -11.91 -21.51 -43.43
C PRO A 336 -12.31 -22.98 -43.60
N ALA A 337 -11.43 -23.90 -43.21
CA ALA A 337 -11.69 -25.34 -43.30
C ALA A 337 -12.80 -25.79 -42.34
N ASP A 338 -12.94 -25.09 -41.21
CA ASP A 338 -13.99 -25.29 -40.22
C ASP A 338 -14.93 -24.07 -40.23
N PRO A 339 -16.25 -24.23 -40.49
CA PRO A 339 -17.21 -23.13 -40.47
C PRO A 339 -17.49 -22.59 -39.06
N LEU A 340 -16.92 -23.20 -38.00
CA LEU A 340 -17.05 -22.80 -36.59
C LEU A 340 -18.49 -22.68 -36.07
N GLY A 341 -19.47 -23.23 -36.80
CA GLY A 341 -20.90 -23.11 -36.49
C GLY A 341 -21.42 -21.66 -36.43
N CYS A 342 -20.71 -20.71 -37.07
CA CYS A 342 -21.08 -19.30 -37.04
C CYS A 342 -22.14 -18.98 -38.11
N THR A 343 -23.17 -18.21 -37.73
CA THR A 343 -24.15 -17.66 -38.68
C THR A 343 -23.83 -16.20 -38.95
N CYS A 344 -23.39 -15.89 -40.17
CA CYS A 344 -23.21 -14.51 -40.61
C CYS A 344 -24.53 -13.99 -41.20
N PRO A 345 -25.13 -12.91 -40.68
CA PRO A 345 -26.26 -12.27 -41.32
C PRO A 345 -25.84 -11.68 -42.69
N ASP A 346 -26.73 -11.75 -43.68
CA ASP A 346 -26.52 -11.41 -45.10
C ASP A 346 -25.98 -9.98 -45.41
N GLN A 347 -25.70 -9.16 -44.41
CA GLN A 347 -25.08 -7.84 -44.59
C GLN A 347 -23.58 -7.88 -44.90
N VAL A 348 -22.95 -9.06 -44.86
CA VAL A 348 -21.62 -9.28 -45.44
C VAL A 348 -21.79 -9.86 -46.85
N THR A 349 -22.55 -9.17 -47.70
CA THR A 349 -22.57 -9.51 -49.13
C THR A 349 -21.18 -9.27 -49.70
N HIS A 350 -20.63 -10.30 -50.32
CA HIS A 350 -19.27 -10.43 -50.88
C HIS A 350 -18.77 -9.30 -51.81
N HIS A 351 -19.54 -8.24 -52.06
CA HIS A 351 -19.13 -7.12 -52.91
C HIS A 351 -18.62 -5.88 -52.16
N SER A 352 -19.00 -5.62 -50.92
CA SER A 352 -18.54 -4.41 -50.21
C SER A 352 -17.25 -4.61 -49.41
N ALA A 353 -17.03 -5.80 -48.84
CA ALA A 353 -15.89 -6.06 -47.96
C ALA A 353 -14.55 -6.15 -48.71
N THR A 354 -14.55 -6.68 -49.94
CA THR A 354 -13.32 -6.82 -50.75
C THR A 354 -12.82 -5.47 -51.28
N GLU A 355 -13.73 -4.54 -51.63
CA GLU A 355 -13.34 -3.17 -52.00
C GLU A 355 -12.84 -2.36 -50.81
N GLN A 356 -13.38 -2.58 -49.61
CA GLN A 356 -12.97 -1.86 -48.41
C GLN A 356 -11.60 -2.31 -47.87
N MET A 357 -11.28 -3.61 -47.95
CA MET A 357 -9.96 -4.11 -47.53
C MET A 357 -8.84 -3.72 -48.51
N ASN A 358 -9.10 -3.71 -49.83
CA ASN A 358 -8.10 -3.31 -50.82
C ASN A 358 -7.78 -1.80 -50.81
N ARG A 359 -8.63 -0.94 -50.25
CA ARG A 359 -8.34 0.51 -50.10
C ARG A 359 -7.39 0.84 -48.97
N ASN A 360 -7.18 -0.07 -48.01
CA ASN A 360 -6.29 0.14 -46.87
C ASN A 360 -4.88 -0.43 -47.08
N SER A 361 -4.58 -0.94 -48.28
CA SER A 361 -3.29 -1.56 -48.64
C SER A 361 -2.52 -0.80 -49.74
N SER A 362 -2.95 0.41 -50.09
CA SER A 362 -2.32 1.28 -51.10
C SER A 362 -1.80 2.57 -50.50
#